data_AF-A0A936ML95-F1
#
_entry.id   AF-A0A936ML95-F1
#
_cell.length_a   1.000
_cell.length_b   1.000
_cell.length_c   1.000
_cell.angle_alpha   90.00
_cell.angle_beta   90.00
_cell.angle_gamma   90.00
#
_symmetry.space_group_name_H-M   'P 1'
#
loop_
_entity.id
_entity.type
_entity.pdbx_description
1 polymer ?
#
loop_
_entity_poly.entity_id
_entity_poly.type
_entity_poly.pdbx_seq_one_letter_code
_entity_poly.pdbx_strand_id
1 'polypeptide(L)'
;MLRTNVNNWSAQEIWHTYIQLPQAEAAFRIHKNDLSIRPIWHQKAERVQAHILVCFLAYALWKTLEQWQKRAGLGNSPRTILEELHRIQCADVIIPIAGEAGRELRIRCIVRPEPEQAALLDRLGLRLPERIRTPRVA
;
A
#
# COMPACT_ATOMS: atom_id res chain seq x y z
N MET A 1 -7.53 -19.70 -32.82
CA MET A 1 -6.21 -20.35 -32.97
C MET A 1 -5.15 -19.42 -32.43
N LEU A 2 -4.36 -19.83 -31.44
CA LEU A 2 -3.25 -19.02 -30.89
C LEU A 2 -2.06 -19.09 -31.85
N ARG A 3 -1.52 -17.93 -32.24
CA ARG A 3 -0.32 -17.83 -33.09
C ARG A 3 0.83 -17.31 -32.24
N THR A 4 1.96 -18.01 -32.25
CA THR A 4 3.18 -17.64 -31.51
C THR A 4 4.39 -17.79 -32.41
N ASN A 5 5.42 -16.99 -32.16
CA ASN A 5 6.74 -17.08 -32.80
C ASN A 5 7.76 -17.86 -31.94
N VAL A 6 7.30 -18.45 -30.82
CA VAL A 6 8.13 -19.24 -29.90
C VAL A 6 8.03 -20.73 -30.26
N ASN A 7 9.16 -21.33 -30.63
CA ASN A 7 9.22 -22.69 -31.17
C ASN A 7 9.58 -23.77 -30.14
N ASN A 8 10.06 -23.38 -28.94
CA ASN A 8 10.64 -24.31 -27.96
C ASN A 8 9.74 -24.56 -26.74
N TRP A 9 8.48 -24.10 -26.76
CA TRP A 9 7.54 -24.23 -25.63
C TRP A 9 6.45 -25.25 -25.95
N SER A 10 6.02 -25.97 -24.93
CA SER A 10 4.85 -26.84 -24.99
C SER A 10 3.57 -26.02 -25.18
N ALA A 11 2.52 -26.66 -25.72
CA ALA A 11 1.21 -26.03 -25.88
C ALA A 11 0.64 -25.54 -24.53
N GLN A 12 0.94 -26.25 -23.44
CA GLN A 12 0.54 -25.92 -22.08
C GLN A 12 1.22 -24.63 -21.59
N GLU A 13 2.52 -24.45 -21.85
CA GLU A 13 3.25 -23.23 -21.48
C GLU A 13 2.74 -22.01 -22.25
N ILE A 14 2.53 -22.17 -23.57
CA ILE A 14 1.97 -21.12 -24.42
C ILE A 14 0.56 -20.71 -23.92
N TRP A 15 -0.26 -21.68 -23.57
CA TRP A 15 -1.59 -21.44 -22.99
C TRP A 15 -1.50 -20.72 -21.64
N HIS A 16 -0.57 -21.15 -20.77
CA HIS A 16 -0.38 -20.55 -19.45
C HIS A 16 0.13 -19.10 -19.54
N THR A 17 0.97 -18.76 -20.52
CA THR A 17 1.36 -17.37 -20.76
C THR A 17 0.21 -16.55 -21.34
N TYR A 18 -0.55 -17.12 -22.26
CA TYR A 18 -1.70 -16.43 -22.85
C TYR A 18 -2.76 -16.06 -21.81
N ILE A 19 -3.04 -16.96 -20.86
CA ILE A 19 -4.02 -16.70 -19.81
C ILE A 19 -3.55 -15.67 -18.76
N GLN A 20 -2.31 -15.18 -18.86
CA GLN A 20 -1.81 -14.04 -18.08
C GLN A 20 -2.16 -12.68 -18.70
N LEU A 21 -2.61 -12.59 -19.96
CA LEU A 21 -3.08 -11.33 -20.56
C LEU A 21 -4.14 -10.61 -19.68
N PRO A 22 -5.17 -11.30 -19.17
CA PRO A 22 -6.14 -10.71 -18.24
C PRO A 22 -5.51 -10.12 -16.97
N GLN A 23 -4.33 -10.60 -16.55
CA GLN A 23 -3.62 -10.04 -15.40
C GLN A 23 -3.06 -8.66 -15.72
N ALA A 24 -2.58 -8.43 -16.94
CA ALA A 24 -2.16 -7.12 -17.41
C ALA A 24 -3.35 -6.14 -17.48
N GLU A 25 -4.50 -6.59 -17.98
CA GLU A 25 -5.73 -5.77 -17.97
C GLU A 25 -6.19 -5.44 -16.55
N ALA A 26 -6.12 -6.42 -15.64
CA ALA A 26 -6.40 -6.20 -14.22
C ALA A 26 -5.43 -5.18 -13.61
N ALA A 27 -4.15 -5.21 -13.99
CA ALA A 27 -3.16 -4.21 -13.58
C ALA A 27 -3.55 -2.80 -14.02
N PHE A 28 -3.97 -2.64 -15.27
CA PHE A 28 -4.43 -1.35 -15.80
C PHE A 28 -5.73 -0.88 -15.13
N ARG A 29 -6.62 -1.79 -14.75
CA ARG A 29 -7.85 -1.46 -14.03
C ARG A 29 -7.56 -0.98 -12.61
N ILE A 30 -6.70 -1.67 -11.87
CA ILE A 30 -6.25 -1.26 -10.52
C ILE A 30 -5.59 0.12 -10.57
N HIS A 31 -4.72 0.36 -11.54
CA HIS A 31 -4.12 1.68 -11.75
C HIS A 31 -5.15 2.81 -11.93
N LYS A 32 -6.22 2.55 -12.68
CA LYS A 32 -7.23 3.56 -12.97
C LYS A 32 -8.17 3.80 -11.79
N ASN A 33 -8.60 2.74 -11.11
CA ASN A 33 -9.67 2.82 -10.11
C ASN A 33 -9.14 3.00 -8.68
N ASP A 34 -8.13 2.22 -8.29
CA ASP A 34 -7.65 2.21 -6.91
C ASP A 34 -6.54 3.24 -6.69
N LEU A 35 -5.65 3.40 -7.67
CA LEU A 35 -4.56 4.37 -7.60
C LEU A 35 -4.92 5.74 -8.19
N SER A 36 -6.09 5.87 -8.84
CA SER A 36 -6.60 7.14 -9.41
C SER A 36 -5.57 7.92 -10.22
N ILE A 37 -4.75 7.20 -10.99
CA ILE A 37 -3.59 7.73 -11.73
C ILE A 37 -3.96 8.68 -12.88
N ARG A 38 -5.25 8.84 -13.15
CA ARG A 38 -5.78 9.79 -14.13
C ARG A 38 -6.46 10.94 -13.40
N PRO A 39 -6.36 12.17 -13.95
CA PRO A 39 -5.86 12.50 -15.29
C PRO A 39 -4.35 12.78 -15.35
N ILE A 40 -3.75 12.53 -16.53
CA ILE A 40 -2.36 12.89 -16.83
C ILE A 40 -2.39 14.26 -17.51
N TRP A 41 -2.11 15.33 -16.77
CA TRP A 41 -2.07 16.70 -17.31
C TRP A 41 -0.66 17.13 -17.77
N HIS A 42 0.28 16.19 -17.86
CA HIS A 42 1.64 16.47 -18.27
C HIS A 42 1.77 16.62 -19.78
N GLN A 43 2.30 17.77 -20.22
CA GLN A 43 2.48 18.08 -21.66
C GLN A 43 3.89 17.78 -22.18
N LYS A 44 4.89 17.69 -21.28
CA LYS A 44 6.27 17.35 -21.62
C LYS A 44 6.48 15.84 -21.56
N ALA A 45 7.13 15.27 -22.58
CA ALA A 45 7.38 13.83 -22.70
C ALA A 45 8.06 13.23 -21.46
N GLU A 46 9.09 13.89 -20.94
CA GLU A 46 9.80 13.45 -19.73
C GLU A 46 8.89 13.36 -18.49
N ARG A 47 7.95 14.31 -18.33
CA ARG A 47 7.01 14.33 -17.21
C ARG A 47 5.98 13.21 -17.32
N VAL A 48 5.57 12.87 -18.54
CA VAL A 48 4.71 11.70 -18.81
C VAL A 48 5.43 10.41 -18.45
N GLN A 49 6.70 10.26 -18.84
CA GLN A 49 7.52 9.08 -18.50
C GLN A 49 7.69 8.93 -16.98
N ALA A 50 8.02 10.02 -16.28
CA ALA A 50 8.14 10.02 -14.82
C ALA A 50 6.82 9.63 -14.12
N HIS A 51 5.68 10.14 -14.60
CA HIS A 51 4.37 9.76 -14.10
C HIS A 51 4.12 8.26 -14.27
N ILE A 52 4.33 7.73 -15.47
CA ILE A 52 4.17 6.28 -15.76
C ILE A 52 5.07 5.43 -14.86
N LEU A 53 6.30 5.88 -14.57
CA LEU A 53 7.19 5.18 -13.64
C LEU A 53 6.62 5.14 -12.23
N VAL A 54 6.17 6.28 -11.69
CA VAL A 54 5.57 6.35 -10.34
C VAL A 54 4.32 5.47 -10.27
N CYS A 55 3.51 5.49 -11.33
CA CYS A 55 2.33 4.62 -11.47
C CYS A 55 2.70 3.14 -11.35
N PHE A 56 3.71 2.72 -12.11
CA PHE A 56 4.18 1.35 -12.11
C PHE A 56 4.74 0.93 -10.74
N LEU A 57 5.50 1.80 -10.07
CA LEU A 57 6.01 1.56 -8.72
C LEU A 57 4.88 1.39 -7.71
N ALA A 58 3.87 2.26 -7.77
CA ALA A 58 2.72 2.18 -6.88
C ALA A 58 1.92 0.88 -7.09
N TYR A 59 1.80 0.40 -8.32
CA TYR A 59 1.21 -0.91 -8.60
C TYR A 59 2.07 -2.08 -8.14
N ALA A 60 3.40 -2.00 -8.27
CA ALA A 60 4.30 -3.00 -7.73
C ALA A 60 4.08 -3.14 -6.21
N LEU A 61 4.01 -2.02 -5.48
CA LEU A 61 3.68 -2.01 -4.05
C LEU A 61 2.32 -2.61 -3.75
N TRP A 62 1.30 -2.27 -4.54
CA TRP A 62 -0.05 -2.85 -4.41
C TRP A 62 -0.04 -4.38 -4.56
N LYS A 63 0.69 -4.91 -5.55
CA LYS A 63 0.82 -6.35 -5.78
C LYS A 63 1.63 -7.04 -4.68
N THR A 64 2.67 -6.40 -4.16
CA THR A 64 3.41 -6.90 -3.00
C THR A 64 2.51 -6.99 -1.78
N LEU A 65 1.67 -5.99 -1.54
CA LEU A 65 0.69 -6.00 -0.45
C LEU A 65 -0.34 -7.13 -0.63
N GLU A 66 -0.86 -7.32 -1.85
CA GLU A 66 -1.78 -8.43 -2.15
C GLU A 66 -1.13 -9.80 -1.92
N GLN A 67 0.14 -9.98 -2.32
CA GLN A 67 0.89 -11.21 -2.07
C GLN A 67 1.13 -11.43 -0.58
N TRP A 68 1.44 -10.36 0.16
CA TRP A 68 1.62 -10.43 1.61
C TRP A 68 0.32 -10.82 2.32
N GLN A 69 -0.81 -10.23 1.91
CA GLN A 69 -2.15 -10.59 2.39
C GLN A 69 -2.49 -12.05 2.10
N LYS A 70 -2.19 -12.54 0.89
CA LYS A 70 -2.42 -13.96 0.53
C LYS A 70 -1.60 -14.90 1.40
N ARG A 71 -0.34 -14.56 1.68
CA ARG A 71 0.52 -15.34 2.60
C ARG A 71 -0.01 -15.34 4.03
N ALA A 72 -0.60 -14.25 4.47
CA ALA A 72 -1.22 -14.12 5.78
C ALA A 72 -2.63 -14.75 5.88
N GLY A 73 -3.18 -15.29 4.79
CA GLY A 73 -4.51 -15.93 4.78
C GLY A 73 -5.69 -14.94 4.88
N LEU A 74 -5.44 -13.64 4.63
CA LEU A 74 -6.40 -12.55 4.82
C LEU A 74 -7.20 -12.21 3.53
N GLY A 75 -7.07 -13.00 2.45
CA GLY A 75 -7.78 -12.82 1.18
C GLY A 75 -6.97 -12.13 0.09
N ASN A 76 -7.65 -11.42 -0.82
CA ASN A 76 -7.06 -10.79 -2.02
C ASN A 76 -7.46 -9.32 -2.22
N SER A 77 -7.96 -8.66 -1.16
CA SER A 77 -8.43 -7.27 -1.19
C SER A 77 -7.49 -6.35 -0.40
N PRO A 78 -6.40 -5.88 -1.01
CA PRO A 78 -5.44 -4.98 -0.34
C PRO A 78 -6.06 -3.63 0.02
N ARG A 79 -7.13 -3.22 -0.67
CA ARG A 79 -7.89 -2.01 -0.37
C ARG A 79 -8.45 -2.00 1.05
N THR A 80 -9.05 -3.11 1.48
CA THR A 80 -9.61 -3.26 2.83
C THR A 80 -8.53 -3.12 3.90
N ILE A 81 -7.34 -3.69 3.66
CA ILE A 81 -6.20 -3.52 4.58
C ILE A 81 -5.80 -2.05 4.67
N LEU A 82 -5.70 -1.34 3.55
CA LEU A 82 -5.35 0.07 3.54
C LEU A 82 -6.42 0.93 4.23
N GLU A 83 -7.71 0.60 4.05
CA GLU A 83 -8.82 1.27 4.73
C GLU A 83 -8.75 1.05 6.25
N GLU A 84 -8.49 -0.17 6.71
CA GLU A 84 -8.32 -0.46 8.14
C GLU A 84 -7.06 0.17 8.73
N LEU A 85 -5.93 0.14 8.02
CA LEU A 85 -4.71 0.84 8.43
C LEU A 85 -4.91 2.36 8.47
N HIS A 86 -5.71 2.92 7.56
CA HIS A 86 -6.03 4.35 7.54
C HIS A 86 -6.88 4.77 8.75
N ARG A 87 -7.72 3.87 9.29
CA ARG A 87 -8.47 4.12 10.53
C ARG A 87 -7.57 4.21 11.76
N ILE A 88 -6.37 3.63 11.71
CA ILE A 88 -5.40 3.74 12.80
C ILE A 88 -4.80 5.15 12.78
N GLN A 89 -5.35 6.02 13.62
CA GLN A 89 -4.91 7.41 13.71
C GLN A 89 -3.73 7.56 14.68
N CYS A 90 -2.87 8.53 14.38
CA CYS A 90 -1.83 9.02 15.28
C CYS A 90 -2.26 10.38 15.83
N ALA A 91 -2.25 10.53 17.15
CA ALA A 91 -2.60 11.76 17.84
C ALA A 91 -1.38 12.34 18.55
N ASP A 92 -1.21 13.66 18.47
CA ASP A 92 -0.19 14.38 19.22
C ASP A 92 -0.81 14.89 20.55
N VAL A 93 -0.35 14.33 21.67
CA VAL A 93 -0.74 14.76 23.02
C VAL A 93 0.24 15.84 23.48
N ILE A 94 -0.29 17.03 23.77
CA ILE A 94 0.47 18.18 24.27
C ILE A 94 0.21 18.29 25.77
N ILE A 95 1.23 18.08 26.59
CA ILE A 95 1.14 18.16 28.04
C ILE A 95 1.93 19.41 28.51
N PRO A 96 1.27 20.39 29.13
CA PRO A 96 1.98 21.51 29.76
C PRO A 96 2.70 21.01 31.01
N ILE A 97 4.01 21.27 31.13
CA ILE A 97 4.79 20.86 32.31
C ILE A 97 4.60 21.94 33.39
N ALA A 98 3.96 21.58 34.51
CA ALA A 98 3.79 22.49 35.65
C ALA A 98 5.16 22.74 36.31
N GLY A 99 5.67 23.97 36.22
CA GLY A 99 6.90 24.39 36.90
C GLY A 99 7.75 25.42 36.14
N GLU A 100 7.66 25.48 34.81
CA GLU A 100 8.37 26.48 33.98
C GLU A 100 7.44 26.98 32.88
N ALA A 101 7.19 28.30 32.84
CA ALA A 101 6.33 28.91 31.84
C ALA A 101 6.93 28.74 30.43
N GLY A 102 6.27 27.94 29.59
CA GLY A 102 6.60 27.79 28.17
C GLY A 102 7.09 26.40 27.72
N ARG A 103 7.30 25.44 28.64
CA ARG A 103 7.68 24.08 28.25
C ARG A 103 6.48 23.19 27.93
N GLU A 104 6.38 22.76 26.68
CA GLU A 104 5.35 21.84 26.20
C GLU A 104 5.97 20.46 25.89
N LEU A 105 5.42 19.41 26.49
CA LEU A 105 5.77 18.04 26.13
C LEU A 105 4.87 17.58 24.99
N ARG A 106 5.45 17.29 23.82
CA ARG A 106 4.71 16.73 22.67
C ARG A 106 4.98 15.24 22.54
N ILE A 107 3.96 14.41 22.75
CA ILE A 107 4.02 12.96 22.60
C ILE A 107 3.13 12.54 21.45
N ARG A 108 3.72 11.90 20.42
CA ARG A 108 2.95 11.27 19.34
C ARG A 108 2.56 9.86 19.73
N CYS A 109 1.28 9.67 20.03
CA CYS A 109 0.69 8.40 20.41
C CYS A 109 -0.09 7.81 19.22
N ILE A 110 -0.08 6.50 19.10
CA ILE A 110 -0.98 5.80 18.18
C ILE A 110 -2.25 5.44 18.95
N VAL A 111 -3.42 5.70 18.37
CA VAL A 111 -4.69 5.29 18.96
C VAL A 111 -4.73 3.76 19.01
N ARG A 112 -5.19 3.21 20.14
CA ARG A 112 -5.27 1.75 20.32
C ARG A 112 -6.18 1.17 19.22
N PRO A 113 -5.67 0.25 18.37
CA PRO A 113 -6.45 -0.30 17.28
C PRO A 113 -7.66 -1.09 17.81
N GLU A 114 -8.74 -1.11 17.05
CA GLU A 114 -9.89 -1.96 17.35
C GLU A 114 -9.50 -3.44 17.36
N PRO A 115 -10.25 -4.33 18.05
CA PRO A 115 -9.92 -5.76 18.14
C PRO A 115 -9.74 -6.43 16.76
N GLU A 116 -10.55 -6.04 15.77
CA GLU A 116 -10.46 -6.53 14.39
C GLU A 116 -9.17 -6.08 13.70
N GLN A 117 -8.76 -4.83 13.93
CA GLN A 117 -7.51 -4.27 13.41
C GLN A 117 -6.30 -4.91 14.08
N ALA A 118 -6.35 -5.17 15.38
CA ALA A 118 -5.30 -5.87 16.11
C ALA A 118 -5.08 -7.29 15.57
N ALA A 119 -6.17 -8.03 15.29
CA ALA A 119 -6.09 -9.35 14.67
C ALA A 119 -5.51 -9.32 13.25
N LEU A 120 -5.85 -8.28 12.47
CA LEU A 120 -5.29 -8.06 11.14
C LEU A 120 -3.79 -7.75 11.20
N LEU A 121 -3.37 -6.90 12.13
CA LEU A 121 -1.97 -6.53 12.35
C LEU A 121 -1.12 -7.72 12.80
N ASP A 122 -1.65 -8.54 13.70
CA ASP A 122 -1.00 -9.76 14.18
C ASP A 122 -0.79 -10.77 13.03
N ARG A 123 -1.83 -10.98 12.21
CA ARG A 123 -1.72 -11.84 11.01
C ARG A 123 -0.75 -11.29 9.95
N LEU A 124 -0.64 -9.97 9.84
CA LEU A 124 0.37 -9.33 8.99
C LEU A 124 1.78 -9.34 9.61
N GLY A 125 1.92 -9.73 10.89
CA GLY A 125 3.19 -9.68 11.62
C GLY A 125 3.66 -8.26 11.93
N LEU A 126 2.75 -7.28 11.93
CA LEU A 126 3.03 -5.87 12.18
C LEU A 126 2.82 -5.54 13.66
N ARG A 127 3.87 -5.09 14.34
CA ARG A 127 3.78 -4.57 15.70
C ARG A 127 3.77 -3.05 15.66
N LEU A 128 2.69 -2.44 16.14
CA LEU A 128 2.63 -0.98 16.24
C LEU A 128 3.34 -0.51 17.50
N PRO A 129 4.23 0.50 17.39
CA PRO A 129 4.81 1.13 18.56
C PRO A 129 3.75 2.01 19.24
N GLU A 130 3.65 1.95 20.56
CA GLU A 130 2.75 2.85 21.31
C GLU A 130 3.17 4.34 21.20
N ARG A 131 4.45 4.59 20.87
CA ARG A 131 5.04 5.94 20.76
C ARG A 131 5.94 6.01 19.53
N ILE A 132 5.68 6.97 18.64
CA ILE A 132 6.44 7.14 17.39
C ILE A 132 7.73 7.96 17.61
N ARG A 133 7.79 8.80 18.65
CA ARG A 133 8.97 9.62 18.97
C ARG A 133 9.25 9.65 20.46
N THR A 134 10.53 9.74 20.81
CA THR A 134 10.95 10.20 22.13
C THR A 134 10.44 11.63 22.34
N PRO A 135 9.92 11.95 23.54
CA PRO A 135 9.39 13.27 23.82
C PRO A 135 10.48 14.32 23.61
N ARG A 136 10.22 15.29 22.74
CA ARG A 136 11.05 16.50 22.64
C ARG A 136 10.45 17.52 23.59
N VAL A 137 11.28 18.00 24.51
CA VAL A 137 10.97 19.16 25.34
C VAL A 137 11.25 20.38 24.46
N ALA A 138 10.19 21.11 24.10
CA ALA A 138 10.29 22.43 23.46
C ALA A 138 10.25 23.50 24.54
#